data_AF-X1CRY4-F1
#
_entry.id   AF-X1CRY4-F1
#
_cell.length_a   1.000
_cell.length_b   1.000
_cell.length_c   1.000
_cell.angle_alpha   90.00
_cell.angle_beta   90.00
_cell.angle_gamma   90.00
#
_symmetry.space_group_name_H-M   'P 1'
#
loop_
_entity.id
_entity.type
_entity.pdbx_description
1 polymer ?
#
loop_
_entity_poly.entity_id
_entity_poly.type
_entity_poly.pdbx_seq_one_letter_code
_entity_poly.pdbx_strand_id
1 'polypeptide(L)' 'MDELLTIKEVLNRVKLSRSMIYKLLKAGKFPRPKKVGRSSRWTEKQITDWIKKQ' A
#
# COMPACT_ATOMS: atom_id res chain seq x y z
N MET A 1 2.18 18.13 1.72
CA MET A 1 2.42 17.26 2.88
C MET A 1 2.03 15.86 2.44
N ASP A 2 2.99 14.98 2.18
CA ASP A 2 2.68 13.63 1.69
C ASP A 2 2.12 12.79 2.85
N GLU A 3 0.83 12.48 2.80
CA GLU A 3 0.18 11.62 3.79
C GLU A 3 0.74 10.19 3.69
N LEU A 4 1.18 9.66 4.83
CA LEU A 4 1.73 8.31 4.95
C LEU A 4 0.70 7.37 5.56
N LEU A 5 0.19 6.48 4.71
CA LEU A 5 -0.79 5.48 5.07
C LEU A 5 -0.17 4.30 5.79
N THR A 6 -0.84 3.88 6.85
CA THR A 6 -0.62 2.60 7.51
C THR A 6 -1.18 1.44 6.70
N ILE A 7 -0.74 0.22 6.99
CA ILE A 7 -1.29 -0.98 6.34
C ILE A 7 -2.81 -1.10 6.53
N LYS A 8 -3.36 -0.65 7.67
CA LYS A 8 -4.81 -0.68 7.92
C LYS A 8 -5.56 0.24 6.96
N GLU A 9 -5.05 1.46 6.76
CA GLU A 9 -5.67 2.41 5.82
C GLU A 9 -5.55 1.93 4.38
N VAL A 10 -4.39 1.39 4.01
CA VAL A 10 -4.21 0.78 2.69
C VAL A 10 -5.24 -0.33 2.46
N LEU A 11 -5.41 -1.25 3.42
CA LEU A 11 -6.41 -2.33 3.34
C LEU A 11 -7.83 -1.79 3.13
N ASN A 12 -8.21 -0.74 3.86
CA ASN A 12 -9.51 -0.09 3.70
C ASN A 12 -9.68 0.55 2.32
N ARG A 13 -8.64 1.17 1.76
CA ARG A 13 -8.70 1.84 0.45
C ARG A 13 -8.71 0.86 -0.72
N VAL A 14 -7.88 -0.18 -0.69
CA VAL A 14 -7.80 -1.15 -1.79
C VAL A 14 -8.86 -2.25 -1.72
N LYS A 15 -9.63 -2.34 -0.62
CA LYS A 15 -10.61 -3.40 -0.33
C LYS A 15 -10.03 -4.82 -0.51
N LEU A 16 -8.75 -4.99 -0.23
CA LEU A 16 -8.05 -6.28 -0.31
C LEU A 16 -7.73 -6.78 1.08
N SER A 17 -7.59 -8.11 1.20
CA SER A 17 -7.07 -8.71 2.42
C SER A 17 -5.55 -8.51 2.53
N ARG A 18 -5.05 -8.55 3.76
CA ARG A 18 -3.61 -8.43 4.05
C ARG A 18 -2.77 -9.49 3.33
N SER A 19 -3.29 -10.71 3.23
CA SER A 19 -2.65 -11.80 2.48
C SER A 19 -2.52 -11.46 0.99
N MET A 20 -3.56 -10.86 0.40
CA MET A 20 -3.55 -10.45 -1.01
C MET A 20 -2.52 -9.35 -1.27
N ILE A 21 -2.41 -8.35 -0.38
CA ILE A 21 -1.37 -7.32 -0.49
C ILE A 21 0.02 -7.96 -0.46
N TYR A 22 0.30 -8.89 0.46
CA TYR A 22 1.60 -9.57 0.48
C TYR A 22 1.85 -10.41 -0.77
N LYS A 23 0.82 -11.09 -1.32
CA LYS A 23 0.93 -11.80 -2.60
C LYS A 23 1.28 -10.85 -3.74
N LEU A 24 0.60 -9.71 -3.83
CA LEU A 24 0.84 -8.70 -4.87
C LEU A 24 2.20 -8.02 -4.69
N LEU A 25 2.65 -7.79 -3.45
CA LEU A 25 4.00 -7.32 -3.15
C LEU A 25 5.05 -8.31 -3.63
N LYS A 26 4.85 -9.62 -3.36
CA LYS A 26 5.74 -10.69 -3.84
C LYS A 26 5.74 -10.80 -5.36
N ALA A 27 4.59 -10.55 -6.00
CA ALA A 27 4.44 -10.53 -7.46
C ALA A 27 4.93 -9.21 -8.10
N GLY A 28 5.37 -8.21 -7.33
CA GLY A 28 5.74 -6.89 -7.85
C GLY A 28 4.58 -6.06 -8.41
N LYS A 29 3.33 -6.49 -8.18
CA LYS A 29 2.10 -5.86 -8.66
C LYS A 29 1.49 -4.87 -7.67
N PHE A 30 2.04 -4.74 -6.46
CA PHE A 30 1.62 -3.76 -5.46
C PHE A 30 2.74 -2.74 -5.22
N PRO A 31 2.41 -1.47 -4.96
CA PRO A 31 3.43 -0.46 -4.73
C PRO A 31 4.18 -0.75 -3.42
N ARG A 32 5.51 -0.63 -3.47
CA ARG A 32 6.38 -1.04 -2.36
C ARG A 32 6.22 -0.11 -1.15
N PRO A 33 6.12 -0.66 0.08
CA PRO A 33 6.10 0.18 1.27
C PRO A 33 7.43 0.92 1.46
N LYS A 34 7.34 2.16 1.91
CA LYS A 34 8.44 2.90 2.49
C LYS A 34 8.63 2.44 3.94
N LYS A 35 9.86 2.08 4.32
CA LYS A 35 10.19 1.78 5.72
C LYS A 35 10.29 3.07 6.51
N VAL A 36 9.49 3.20 7.56
CA VAL A 36 9.55 4.29 8.54
C VAL A 36 9.78 3.62 9.89
N GLY A 37 11.06 3.52 10.29
CA GLY A 37 11.48 2.73 11.45
C GLY A 37 11.09 1.26 11.31
N ARG A 38 10.32 0.75 12.29
CA ARG A 38 9.80 -0.63 12.31
C ARG A 38 8.52 -0.82 11.49
N SER A 39 7.92 0.27 11.00
CA SER A 39 6.63 0.25 10.30
C SER A 39 6.79 0.35 8.80
N SER A 40 5.99 -0.42 8.07
CA SER A 40 5.77 -0.22 6.64
C SER A 40 4.68 0.83 6.43
N ARG A 41 4.97 1.86 5.62
CA ARG A 41 4.06 2.95 5.27
C ARG A 41 4.00 3.11 3.75
N TRP A 42 2.88 3.59 3.25
CA TRP A 42 2.70 3.90 1.83
C TRP A 42 2.39 5.38 1.69
N THR A 43 2.87 6.02 0.64
CA THR A 43 2.38 7.37 0.33
C THR A 43 0.94 7.28 -0.19
N GLU A 44 0.08 8.21 0.18
CA GLU A 44 -1.27 8.26 -0.37
C GLU A 44 -1.25 8.26 -1.89
N LYS A 45 -0.39 9.08 -2.49
CA LYS A 45 -0.25 9.19 -3.95
C LYS A 45 0.02 7.84 -4.61
N GLN A 46 0.95 7.02 -4.09
CA GLN A 46 1.25 5.73 -4.72
C GLN A 46 0.06 4.75 -4.65
N ILE A 47 -0.74 4.82 -3.58
CA ILE A 47 -1.90 3.95 -3.42
C ILE A 47 -3.02 4.41 -4.35
N THR A 48 -3.30 5.71 -4.38
CA THR A 48 -4.28 6.29 -5.29
C THR A 48 -3.92 6.04 -6.75
N ASP A 49 -2.65 6.22 -7.14
CA ASP A 49 -2.17 5.93 -8.50
C ASP A 49 -2.28 4.44 -8.84
N TRP A 50 -2.08 3.55 -7.86
CA TRP A 50 -2.28 2.12 -8.06
C TRP A 50 -3.77 1.78 -8.24
N ILE A 51 -4.65 2.34 -7.41
CA ILE A 51 -6.10 2.17 -7.53
C ILE A 51 -6.61 2.68 -8.89
N LYS A 52 -6.06 3.80 -9.39
CA LYS A 52 -6.39 4.34 -10.72
C LYS A 52 -5.85 3.52 -11.89
N LYS A 53 -4.80 2.73 -11.67
CA LYS A 53 -4.22 1.82 -12.66
C LYS A 53 -4.91 0.45 -12.66
N GLN A 54 -5.77 0.19 -11.69
CA GLN A 54 -6.58 -1.01 -11.58
C GLN A 54 -7.76 -0.92 -12.55
#